data_AF-A0ABD0Y1Q2-F1
#
_entry.id   AF-A0ABD0Y1Q2-F1
#
_cell.length_a   1.000
_cell.length_b   1.000
_cell.length_c   1.000
_cell.angle_alpha   90.00
_cell.angle_beta   90.00
_cell.angle_gamma   90.00
#
_symmetry.space_group_name_H-M   'P 1'
#
loop_
_entity.id
_entity.type
_entity.pdbx_description
1 polymer ?
#
loop_
_entity_poly.entity_id
_entity_poly.type
_entity_poly.pdbx_seq_one_letter_code
_entity_poly.pdbx_strand_id
1 'polypeptide(L)'
;MIPRVVGTRNHEKVKQFLIDELRRLGWSVDTDEFVGSTPNLGDLKFTNVIGKMNPRATRYLALACHYDSKYFPDGGEVFLGATDSAAPCAMLLAIAASLRNRPPIDDESDLSLMLMFLDGEEAFHHWSETDSLYGARNLAAKWSNTPFPESNSATNHLHRIDLMMLVDLVGAENPVFYSYFRDTSRWHSLLCNIERRLRTVNIIPQKRPLSFVEKSTYSFIEDDHIPFMERGVPILHIIPNPFPSVWHTPGDNATVLDFQTIRSVTNILQVFVCAYLDGETRI
;
A
#
# COMPACT_ATOMS: atom_id res chain seq x y z
N MET A 1 -16.42 -1.59 -5.13
CA MET A 1 -15.92 -0.24 -5.45
C MET A 1 -17.06 0.74 -5.24
N ILE A 2 -16.88 1.71 -4.35
CA ILE A 2 -17.84 2.77 -4.03
C ILE A 2 -17.06 4.07 -3.77
N PRO A 3 -17.69 5.26 -3.92
CA PRO A 3 -17.07 6.53 -3.54
C PRO A 3 -16.84 6.53 -2.04
N ARG A 4 -15.67 6.96 -1.59
CA ARG A 4 -15.19 6.77 -0.22
C ARG A 4 -14.35 7.95 0.24
N VAL A 5 -14.85 9.16 -0.05
CA VAL A 5 -14.32 10.41 0.53
C VAL A 5 -14.40 10.34 2.06
N VAL A 6 -13.33 10.77 2.74
CA VAL A 6 -13.25 10.79 4.21
C VAL A 6 -14.46 11.51 4.82
N GLY A 7 -15.01 10.94 5.90
CA GLY A 7 -16.19 11.48 6.58
C GLY A 7 -17.53 11.08 5.96
N THR A 8 -17.55 10.42 4.80
CA THR A 8 -18.79 9.90 4.21
C THR A 8 -19.18 8.55 4.81
N ARG A 9 -20.48 8.20 4.73
CA ARG A 9 -20.97 6.88 5.16
C ARG A 9 -20.34 5.71 4.40
N ASN A 10 -19.96 5.92 3.14
CA ASN A 10 -19.35 4.87 2.34
C ASN A 10 -17.89 4.63 2.72
N HIS A 11 -17.15 5.69 3.07
CA HIS A 11 -15.81 5.57 3.65
C HIS A 11 -15.82 4.75 4.94
N GLU A 12 -16.76 5.03 5.85
CA GLU A 12 -16.97 4.22 7.07
C GLU A 12 -17.26 2.73 6.76
N LYS A 13 -18.09 2.46 5.74
CA LYS A 13 -18.36 1.07 5.29
C LYS A 13 -17.10 0.39 4.77
N VAL A 14 -16.26 1.08 4.00
CA VAL A 14 -15.01 0.52 3.49
C VAL A 14 -14.06 0.23 4.64
N LYS A 15 -13.86 1.18 5.56
CA LYS A 15 -13.04 0.98 6.77
C LYS A 15 -13.49 -0.26 7.56
N GLN A 16 -14.79 -0.38 7.82
CA GLN A 16 -15.33 -1.53 8.55
C GLN A 16 -15.13 -2.85 7.77
N PHE A 17 -15.34 -2.83 6.46
CA PHE A 17 -15.06 -3.98 5.60
C PHE A 17 -13.60 -4.43 5.67
N LEU A 18 -12.64 -3.50 5.62
CA LEU A 18 -11.21 -3.82 5.73
C LEU A 18 -10.89 -4.47 7.08
N ILE A 19 -11.41 -3.92 8.17
CA ILE A 19 -11.23 -4.47 9.54
C ILE A 19 -11.81 -5.88 9.64
N ASP A 20 -13.05 -6.07 9.19
CA ASP A 20 -13.75 -7.35 9.31
C ASP A 20 -13.10 -8.42 8.43
N GLU A 21 -12.66 -8.06 7.22
CA GLU A 21 -12.01 -8.98 6.30
C GLU A 21 -10.65 -9.44 6.83
N LEU A 22 -9.81 -8.54 7.36
CA LEU A 22 -8.55 -8.91 8.00
C LEU A 22 -8.77 -9.84 9.20
N ARG A 23 -9.74 -9.52 10.07
CA ARG A 23 -10.10 -10.38 11.21
C ARG A 23 -10.59 -11.75 10.76
N ARG A 24 -11.41 -11.81 9.71
CA ARG A 24 -11.90 -13.06 9.11
C ARG A 24 -10.75 -13.93 8.57
N LEU A 25 -9.69 -13.28 8.09
CA LEU A 25 -8.46 -13.94 7.64
C LEU A 25 -7.52 -14.33 8.80
N GLY A 26 -7.87 -14.02 10.05
CA GLY A 26 -7.09 -14.38 11.25
C GLY A 26 -6.02 -13.38 11.65
N TRP A 27 -6.06 -12.16 11.09
CA TRP A 27 -5.08 -11.12 11.38
C TRP A 27 -5.47 -10.31 12.62
N SER A 28 -4.48 -9.86 13.38
CA SER A 28 -4.68 -8.81 14.38
C SER A 28 -4.88 -7.48 13.69
N VAL A 29 -5.82 -6.66 14.14
CA VAL A 29 -6.13 -5.37 13.53
C VAL A 29 -6.08 -4.27 14.58
N ASP A 30 -5.20 -3.30 14.35
CA ASP A 30 -5.11 -2.04 15.09
C ASP A 30 -5.66 -0.90 14.22
N THR A 31 -6.16 0.16 14.87
CA THR A 31 -6.57 1.39 14.19
C THR A 31 -5.84 2.59 14.77
N ASP A 32 -5.50 3.55 13.92
CA ASP A 32 -4.96 4.84 14.32
C ASP A 32 -5.95 5.93 13.94
N GLU A 33 -6.72 6.39 14.93
CA GLU A 33 -7.77 7.40 14.76
C GLU A 33 -7.29 8.77 15.23
N PHE A 34 -7.60 9.81 14.45
CA PHE A 34 -7.34 11.20 14.80
C PHE A 34 -8.32 12.14 14.10
N VAL A 35 -8.37 13.39 14.53
CA VAL A 35 -9.13 14.46 13.86
C VAL A 35 -8.14 15.39 13.18
N GLY A 36 -8.39 15.70 11.92
CA GLY A 36 -7.60 16.64 11.13
C GLY A 36 -8.50 17.68 10.45
N SER A 37 -8.03 18.93 10.41
CA SER A 37 -8.72 20.00 9.70
C SER A 37 -8.39 19.94 8.21
N THR A 38 -9.42 19.97 7.36
CA THR A 38 -9.27 19.94 5.91
C THR A 38 -9.84 21.21 5.27
N PRO A 39 -9.33 21.61 4.10
CA PRO A 39 -10.03 22.54 3.24
C PRO A 39 -11.46 22.05 2.93
N ASN A 40 -12.39 23.00 2.76
CA ASN A 40 -13.78 22.79 2.32
C ASN A 40 -14.72 21.99 3.24
N LEU A 41 -14.23 20.95 3.93
CA LEU A 41 -15.04 20.02 4.71
C LEU A 41 -14.86 20.17 6.23
N GLY A 42 -13.93 21.01 6.69
CA GLY A 42 -13.71 21.29 8.10
C GLY A 42 -12.98 20.14 8.81
N ASP A 43 -13.29 19.92 10.08
CA ASP A 43 -12.66 18.86 10.85
C ASP A 43 -13.26 17.50 10.49
N LEU A 44 -12.40 16.59 10.02
CA LEU A 44 -12.76 15.22 9.68
C LEU A 44 -12.05 14.22 10.59
N LYS A 45 -12.73 13.10 10.86
CA LYS A 45 -12.13 11.95 11.55
C LYS A 45 -11.46 11.04 10.52
N PHE A 46 -10.17 10.86 10.67
CA PHE A 46 -9.35 9.93 9.90
C PHE A 46 -9.11 8.66 10.71
N THR A 47 -8.94 7.52 10.03
CA THR A 47 -8.62 6.25 10.66
C THR A 47 -7.77 5.38 9.74
N ASN A 48 -6.47 5.27 10.03
CA ASN A 48 -5.63 4.26 9.39
C ASN A 48 -6.01 2.86 9.96
N VAL A 49 -6.01 1.84 9.10
CA VAL A 49 -6.24 0.43 9.50
C VAL A 49 -4.95 -0.37 9.32
N ILE A 50 -4.48 -1.00 10.38
CA ILE A 50 -3.20 -1.73 10.40
C ILE A 50 -3.47 -3.20 10.74
N GLY A 51 -3.31 -4.08 9.76
CA GLY A 51 -3.35 -5.53 9.94
C GLY A 51 -1.95 -6.09 10.23
N LYS A 52 -1.82 -6.97 11.22
CA LYS A 52 -0.58 -7.70 11.53
C LYS A 52 -0.83 -9.19 11.52
N MET A 53 -0.01 -9.92 10.76
CA MET A 53 -0.10 -11.38 10.69
C MET A 53 0.36 -12.03 12.00
N ASN A 54 1.50 -11.60 12.55
CA ASN A 54 1.92 -11.88 13.92
C ASN A 54 2.10 -10.54 14.68
N PRO A 55 1.23 -10.18 15.63
CA PRO A 55 1.35 -8.92 16.38
C PRO A 55 2.54 -8.87 17.36
N ARG A 56 3.13 -10.03 17.68
CA ARG A 56 4.30 -10.14 18.59
C ARG A 56 5.64 -10.01 17.88
N ALA A 57 5.68 -10.13 16.55
CA ALA A 57 6.90 -10.01 15.77
C ALA A 57 7.60 -8.66 16.01
N THR A 58 8.92 -8.66 16.10
CA THR A 58 9.72 -7.46 16.39
C THR A 58 9.92 -6.60 15.15
N ARG A 59 9.88 -7.22 13.96
CA ARG A 59 10.13 -6.64 12.64
C ARG A 59 9.04 -7.00 11.63
N TYR A 60 8.84 -6.15 10.64
CA TYR A 60 7.81 -6.29 9.62
C TYR A 60 8.32 -5.91 8.24
N LEU A 61 7.95 -6.74 7.25
CA LEU A 61 7.67 -6.25 5.91
C LEU A 61 6.30 -5.57 5.95
N ALA A 62 6.22 -4.29 5.59
CA ALA A 62 4.97 -3.54 5.54
C ALA A 62 4.52 -3.36 4.09
N LEU A 63 3.30 -3.77 3.76
CA LEU A 63 2.64 -3.43 2.49
C LEU A 63 1.59 -2.37 2.78
N ALA A 64 1.53 -1.32 1.96
CA ALA A 64 0.64 -0.20 2.16
C ALA A 64 -0.11 0.18 0.88
N CYS A 65 -1.29 0.78 1.06
CA CYS A 65 -2.04 1.54 0.07
C CYS A 65 -2.97 2.49 0.83
N HIS A 66 -3.49 3.53 0.18
CA HIS A 66 -4.55 4.35 0.77
C HIS A 66 -5.94 3.79 0.40
N TYR A 67 -6.92 3.97 1.30
CA TYR A 67 -8.29 3.47 1.08
C TYR A 67 -9.33 4.56 0.92
N ASP A 68 -8.99 5.84 1.10
CA ASP A 68 -9.88 6.93 0.75
C ASP A 68 -10.00 7.06 -0.79
N SER A 69 -10.83 7.99 -1.23
CA SER A 69 -10.93 8.39 -2.64
C SER A 69 -11.09 9.88 -2.71
N LYS A 70 -10.46 10.50 -3.71
CA LYS A 70 -10.42 11.94 -3.89
C LYS A 70 -11.77 12.64 -3.81
N TYR A 71 -11.79 13.76 -3.09
CA TYR A 71 -12.88 14.73 -3.12
C TYR A 71 -12.67 15.74 -4.25
N PHE A 72 -13.68 15.91 -5.11
CA PHE A 72 -13.70 16.95 -6.12
C PHE A 72 -14.73 18.04 -5.74
N PRO A 73 -14.29 19.25 -5.36
CA PRO A 73 -15.16 20.28 -4.77
C PRO A 73 -16.22 20.85 -5.72
N ASP A 74 -15.98 20.84 -7.04
CA ASP A 74 -16.83 21.53 -8.02
C ASP A 74 -18.10 20.76 -8.41
N GLY A 75 -18.51 19.76 -7.63
CA GLY A 75 -19.70 18.96 -7.93
C GLY A 75 -19.58 18.14 -9.21
N GLY A 76 -18.34 17.80 -9.61
CA GLY A 76 -18.05 16.94 -10.76
C GLY A 76 -18.63 15.53 -10.62
N GLU A 77 -18.45 14.71 -11.65
CA GLU A 77 -18.90 13.32 -11.61
C GLU A 77 -18.27 12.58 -10.43
N VAL A 78 -19.04 11.65 -9.88
CA VAL A 78 -18.64 10.85 -8.72
C VAL A 78 -17.36 10.08 -9.03
N PHE A 79 -16.27 10.41 -8.34
CA PHE A 79 -15.00 9.72 -8.46
C PHE A 79 -15.02 8.41 -7.66
N LEU A 80 -14.60 7.32 -8.32
CA LEU A 80 -14.53 6.00 -7.71
C LEU A 80 -13.11 5.59 -7.32
N GLY A 81 -12.08 6.10 -8.00
CA GLY A 81 -10.69 5.73 -7.73
C GLY A 81 -10.48 4.22 -7.82
N ALA A 82 -10.74 3.64 -9.00
CA ALA A 82 -10.61 2.20 -9.21
C ALA A 82 -9.16 1.75 -9.14
N THR A 83 -8.25 2.47 -9.80
CA THR A 83 -6.80 2.28 -9.69
C THR A 83 -6.23 2.94 -8.44
N ASP A 84 -6.96 3.90 -7.88
CA ASP A 84 -6.51 4.93 -6.94
C ASP A 84 -7.37 4.96 -5.64
N SER A 85 -7.15 4.10 -4.65
CA SER A 85 -6.39 2.84 -4.66
C SER A 85 -7.29 1.63 -4.36
N ALA A 86 -8.48 1.54 -4.97
CA ALA A 86 -9.40 0.42 -4.70
C ALA A 86 -8.84 -0.95 -5.13
N ALA A 87 -8.18 -1.02 -6.28
CA ALA A 87 -7.50 -2.23 -6.72
C ALA A 87 -6.30 -2.59 -5.81
N PRO A 88 -5.37 -1.68 -5.47
CA PRO A 88 -4.35 -1.93 -4.45
C PRO A 88 -4.91 -2.46 -3.12
N CYS A 89 -5.97 -1.85 -2.58
CA CYS A 89 -6.65 -2.35 -1.37
C CYS A 89 -7.07 -3.83 -1.50
N ALA A 90 -7.70 -4.18 -2.63
CA ALA A 90 -8.12 -5.56 -2.90
C ALA A 90 -6.93 -6.52 -3.07
N MET A 91 -5.84 -6.06 -3.69
CA MET A 91 -4.61 -6.84 -3.87
C MET A 91 -3.96 -7.20 -2.54
N LEU A 92 -3.88 -6.25 -1.59
CA LEU A 92 -3.34 -6.49 -0.25
C LEU A 92 -4.19 -7.52 0.52
N LEU A 93 -5.51 -7.43 0.45
CA LEU A 93 -6.41 -8.46 1.03
C LEU A 93 -6.25 -9.82 0.35
N ALA A 94 -6.04 -9.86 -0.97
CA ALA A 94 -5.78 -11.11 -1.69
C ALA A 94 -4.45 -11.76 -1.29
N ILE A 95 -3.41 -10.95 -1.00
CA ILE A 95 -2.15 -11.42 -0.41
C ILE A 95 -2.38 -11.97 1.00
N ALA A 96 -3.13 -11.27 1.86
CA ALA A 96 -3.48 -11.78 3.19
C ALA A 96 -4.21 -13.13 3.11
N ALA A 97 -5.14 -13.26 2.17
CA ALA A 97 -5.93 -14.47 1.97
C ALA A 97 -5.09 -15.66 1.48
N SER A 98 -4.10 -15.43 0.61
CA SER A 98 -3.24 -16.52 0.10
C SER A 98 -2.30 -17.08 1.16
N LEU A 99 -1.94 -16.28 2.17
CA LEU A 99 -1.07 -16.68 3.27
C LEU A 99 -1.78 -17.50 4.35
N ARG A 100 -3.13 -17.57 4.35
CA ARG A 100 -3.92 -18.26 5.38
C ARG A 100 -3.57 -19.74 5.56
N ASN A 101 -3.17 -20.41 4.48
CA ASN A 101 -2.83 -21.84 4.49
C ASN A 101 -1.33 -22.10 4.64
N ARG A 102 -0.51 -21.05 4.76
CA ARG A 102 0.91 -21.22 5.06
C ARG A 102 1.02 -21.78 6.48
N PRO A 103 1.96 -22.70 6.77
CA PRO A 103 2.31 -23.03 8.14
C PRO A 103 2.49 -21.72 8.92
N PRO A 104 2.00 -21.62 10.17
CA PRO A 104 2.23 -20.44 10.97
C PRO A 104 3.71 -20.11 10.91
N ILE A 105 4.03 -18.86 10.55
CA ILE A 105 5.36 -18.35 10.84
C ILE A 105 5.51 -18.57 12.34
N ASP A 106 6.58 -19.28 12.73
CA ASP A 106 6.83 -19.64 14.12
C ASP A 106 6.56 -18.43 15.01
N ASP A 107 5.85 -18.62 16.13
CA ASP A 107 5.46 -17.52 17.01
C ASP A 107 6.69 -16.79 17.57
N GLU A 108 7.85 -17.43 17.49
CA GLU A 108 9.20 -16.94 17.81
C GLU A 108 9.92 -16.22 16.65
N SER A 109 9.32 -16.11 15.46
CA SER A 109 9.93 -15.38 14.34
C SER A 109 9.93 -13.88 14.61
N ASP A 110 11.11 -13.30 14.55
CA ASP A 110 11.31 -11.85 14.64
C ASP A 110 10.62 -11.09 13.50
N LEU A 111 10.51 -11.68 12.30
CA LEU A 111 9.95 -11.03 11.11
C LEU A 111 8.54 -11.55 10.79
N SER A 112 7.63 -10.61 10.50
CA SER A 112 6.27 -10.92 10.01
C SER A 112 5.81 -9.92 8.94
N LEU A 113 4.53 -10.00 8.56
CA LEU A 113 3.89 -9.15 7.57
C LEU A 113 2.91 -8.18 8.24
N MET A 114 2.96 -6.92 7.83
CA MET A 114 2.03 -5.86 8.20
C MET A 114 1.35 -5.33 6.93
N LEU A 115 0.04 -5.11 7.00
CA LEU A 115 -0.73 -4.42 5.97
C LEU A 115 -1.23 -3.09 6.53
N MET A 116 -1.00 -2.00 5.81
CA MET A 116 -1.41 -0.65 6.20
C MET A 116 -2.37 -0.09 5.15
N PHE A 117 -3.61 0.16 5.55
CA PHE A 117 -4.60 0.88 4.75
C PHE A 117 -4.67 2.30 5.31
N LEU A 118 -3.98 3.21 4.63
CA LEU A 118 -3.80 4.59 5.06
C LEU A 118 -5.02 5.43 4.67
N ASP A 119 -5.34 6.42 5.49
CA ASP A 119 -6.53 7.26 5.31
C ASP A 119 -6.17 8.69 4.96
N GLY A 120 -6.93 9.31 4.06
CA GLY A 120 -6.72 10.70 3.65
C GLY A 120 -5.36 10.91 3.00
N GLU A 121 -4.99 10.06 2.05
CA GLU A 121 -3.85 10.36 1.17
C GLU A 121 -4.15 11.63 0.35
N GLU A 122 -5.38 11.71 -0.13
CA GLU A 122 -5.78 12.71 -1.11
C GLU A 122 -5.93 14.12 -0.53
N ALA A 123 -5.56 15.09 -1.35
CA ALA A 123 -5.86 16.50 -1.09
C ALA A 123 -7.36 16.79 -1.20
N PHE A 124 -7.89 17.61 -0.28
CA PHE A 124 -9.28 18.07 -0.30
C PHE A 124 -9.49 19.35 -1.12
N HIS A 125 -8.40 20.02 -1.50
CA HIS A 125 -8.44 21.16 -2.42
C HIS A 125 -7.21 21.17 -3.34
N HIS A 126 -6.02 21.38 -2.78
CA HIS A 126 -4.78 21.50 -3.54
C HIS A 126 -3.68 20.76 -2.81
N TRP A 127 -3.07 19.79 -3.51
CA TRP A 127 -1.95 19.02 -2.98
C TRP A 127 -0.84 19.93 -2.46
N SER A 128 -0.51 19.79 -1.18
CA SER A 128 0.50 20.57 -0.48
C SER A 128 0.93 19.83 0.78
N GLU A 129 2.03 20.25 1.42
CA GLU A 129 2.53 19.66 2.67
C GLU A 129 1.47 19.51 3.79
N THR A 130 0.45 20.36 3.79
CA THR A 130 -0.63 20.36 4.78
C THR A 130 -1.94 19.76 4.29
N ASP A 131 -2.16 19.72 2.97
CA ASP A 131 -3.37 19.19 2.32
C ASP A 131 -3.04 17.99 1.44
N SER A 132 -2.45 16.97 2.08
CA SER A 132 -2.22 15.62 1.56
C SER A 132 -1.73 14.72 2.69
N LEU A 133 -1.69 13.40 2.45
CA LEU A 133 -0.98 12.43 3.29
C LEU A 133 -1.37 12.48 4.78
N TYR A 134 -2.63 12.80 5.09
CA TYR A 134 -3.09 13.07 6.45
C TYR A 134 -2.81 11.87 7.37
N GLY A 135 -3.25 10.68 6.95
CA GLY A 135 -3.06 9.43 7.68
C GLY A 135 -1.61 9.02 7.81
N ALA A 136 -0.84 9.08 6.72
CA ALA A 136 0.59 8.77 6.73
C ALA A 136 1.39 9.70 7.64
N ARG A 137 1.15 11.03 7.56
CA ARG A 137 1.82 12.03 8.42
C ARG A 137 1.53 11.76 9.90
N ASN A 138 0.27 11.51 10.25
CA ASN A 138 -0.11 11.20 11.63
C ASN A 138 0.55 9.90 12.13
N LEU A 139 0.43 8.82 11.36
CA LEU A 139 0.94 7.50 11.75
C LEU A 139 2.45 7.49 11.88
N ALA A 140 3.17 8.08 10.92
CA ALA A 140 4.62 8.17 10.94
C ALA A 140 5.11 9.00 12.14
N ALA A 141 4.46 10.13 12.44
CA ALA A 141 4.78 10.95 13.62
C ALA A 141 4.48 10.23 14.93
N LYS A 142 3.35 9.51 15.03
CA LYS A 142 3.00 8.70 16.20
C LYS A 142 4.03 7.60 16.43
N TRP A 143 4.36 6.83 15.40
CA TRP A 143 5.30 5.71 15.51
C TRP A 143 6.74 6.17 15.73
N SER A 144 7.15 7.34 15.24
CA SER A 144 8.48 7.89 15.61
C SER A 144 8.59 8.24 17.09
N ASN A 145 7.47 8.59 17.73
CA ASN A 145 7.39 8.97 19.13
C ASN A 145 6.96 7.84 20.08
N THR A 146 6.76 6.62 19.56
CA THR A 146 6.37 5.46 20.36
C THR A 146 7.57 4.51 20.49
N PRO A 147 8.23 4.42 21.66
CA PRO A 147 9.39 3.56 21.86
C PRO A 147 9.09 2.08 21.60
N PHE A 148 10.06 1.35 21.05
CA PHE A 148 9.98 -0.11 20.92
C PHE A 148 11.39 -0.74 20.93
N PRO A 149 11.67 -1.76 21.76
CA PRO A 149 10.80 -2.27 22.83
C PRO A 149 10.54 -1.18 23.89
N GLU A 150 9.43 -1.26 24.62
CA GLU A 150 8.99 -0.20 25.55
C GLU A 150 10.06 0.20 26.59
N SER A 151 10.93 -0.75 26.95
CA SER A 151 12.04 -0.55 27.90
C SER A 151 13.26 0.17 27.31
N ASN A 152 13.27 0.49 26.01
CA ASN A 152 14.40 1.11 25.31
C ASN A 152 13.95 2.38 24.58
N SER A 153 14.54 3.53 24.94
CA SER A 153 14.24 4.81 24.29
C SER A 153 15.05 5.08 23.01
N ALA A 154 15.98 4.20 22.62
CA ALA A 154 16.84 4.39 21.46
C ALA A 154 16.17 4.00 20.13
N THR A 155 15.14 3.16 20.17
CA THR A 155 14.39 2.69 19.00
C THR A 155 12.89 2.92 19.21
N ASN A 156 12.15 2.97 18.11
CA ASN A 156 10.72 3.28 18.10
C ASN A 156 9.97 2.37 17.12
N HIS A 157 8.66 2.51 17.04
CA HIS A 157 7.83 1.67 16.18
C HIS A 157 8.20 1.73 14.69
N LEU A 158 8.77 2.82 14.17
CA LEU A 158 9.22 2.89 12.77
C LEU A 158 10.41 1.95 12.51
N HIS A 159 11.29 1.76 13.49
CA HIS A 159 12.44 0.84 13.38
C HIS A 159 12.02 -0.63 13.27
N ARG A 160 10.73 -0.94 13.49
CA ARG A 160 10.17 -2.27 13.25
C ARG A 160 9.85 -2.51 11.77
N ILE A 161 9.92 -1.51 10.90
CA ILE A 161 9.61 -1.66 9.48
C ILE A 161 10.92 -1.84 8.72
N ASP A 162 11.18 -3.06 8.26
CA ASP A 162 12.39 -3.38 7.48
C ASP A 162 12.31 -2.83 6.05
N LEU A 163 11.10 -2.80 5.50
CA LEU A 163 10.78 -2.31 4.17
C LEU A 163 9.28 -1.96 4.14
N MET A 164 8.96 -0.76 3.65
CA MET A 164 7.60 -0.37 3.31
C MET A 164 7.43 -0.45 1.79
N MET A 165 6.60 -1.38 1.33
CA MET A 165 6.14 -1.48 -0.05
C MET A 165 4.81 -0.76 -0.20
N LEU A 166 4.81 0.41 -0.85
CA LEU A 166 3.60 1.18 -1.12
C LEU A 166 3.08 0.86 -2.52
N VAL A 167 1.83 0.43 -2.63
CA VAL A 167 1.19 0.06 -3.90
C VAL A 167 0.13 1.09 -4.23
N ASP A 168 0.30 1.78 -5.37
CA ASP A 168 -0.58 2.86 -5.79
C ASP A 168 -0.75 2.90 -7.33
N LEU A 169 -1.91 3.41 -7.78
CA LEU A 169 -2.33 3.54 -9.18
C LEU A 169 -2.22 2.25 -10.01
N VAL A 170 -2.36 1.09 -9.36
CA VAL A 170 -2.32 -0.22 -10.03
C VAL A 170 -3.73 -0.66 -10.42
N GLY A 171 -3.92 -1.06 -11.67
CA GLY A 171 -5.17 -1.70 -12.11
C GLY A 171 -5.45 -1.56 -13.59
N ALA A 172 -4.94 -0.50 -14.22
CA ALA A 172 -5.02 -0.31 -15.66
C ALA A 172 -4.15 -1.31 -16.44
N GLU A 173 -4.34 -1.37 -17.76
CA GLU A 173 -3.57 -2.26 -18.62
C GLU A 173 -2.09 -1.83 -18.73
N ASN A 174 -1.18 -2.82 -18.76
CA ASN A 174 0.25 -2.64 -19.08
C ASN A 174 0.98 -1.53 -18.28
N PRO A 175 0.92 -1.53 -16.93
CA PRO A 175 1.66 -0.59 -16.11
C PRO A 175 3.17 -0.80 -16.27
N VAL A 176 3.96 0.25 -16.05
CA VAL A 176 5.43 0.18 -16.06
C VAL A 176 5.99 0.70 -14.75
N PHE A 177 6.67 -0.16 -14.00
CA PHE A 177 7.23 0.13 -12.69
C PHE A 177 8.76 0.25 -12.75
N TYR A 178 9.30 1.30 -12.14
CA TYR A 178 10.73 1.59 -12.07
C TYR A 178 11.24 1.52 -10.63
N SER A 179 12.55 1.38 -10.48
CA SER A 179 13.20 1.57 -9.18
C SER A 179 13.35 3.07 -8.88
N TYR A 180 12.57 3.59 -7.93
CA TYR A 180 12.63 5.00 -7.51
C TYR A 180 13.77 5.29 -6.54
N PHE A 181 14.09 4.34 -5.66
CA PHE A 181 15.08 4.52 -4.59
C PHE A 181 16.29 3.60 -4.78
N ARG A 182 17.48 4.17 -4.59
CA ARG A 182 18.74 3.41 -4.69
C ARG A 182 18.83 2.33 -3.62
N ASP A 183 18.46 2.66 -2.39
CA ASP A 183 18.67 1.80 -1.22
C ASP A 183 17.80 0.54 -1.22
N THR A 184 16.67 0.59 -1.94
CA THR A 184 15.75 -0.55 -2.10
C THR A 184 15.76 -1.13 -3.51
N SER A 185 16.65 -0.66 -4.40
CA SER A 185 16.75 -1.13 -5.79
C SER A 185 16.93 -2.65 -5.92
N ARG A 186 17.61 -3.29 -4.97
CA ARG A 186 17.73 -4.75 -4.90
C ARG A 186 16.38 -5.47 -4.83
N TRP A 187 15.41 -4.86 -4.16
CA TRP A 187 14.06 -5.41 -4.01
C TRP A 187 13.24 -5.22 -5.28
N HIS A 188 13.45 -4.10 -5.99
CA HIS A 188 12.90 -3.91 -7.34
C HIS A 188 13.46 -4.94 -8.33
N SER A 189 14.77 -5.20 -8.31
CA SER A 189 15.38 -6.27 -9.12
C SER A 189 14.80 -7.65 -8.81
N LEU A 190 14.47 -7.93 -7.54
CA LEU A 190 13.78 -9.16 -7.16
C LEU A 190 12.38 -9.26 -7.80
N LEU A 191 11.60 -8.17 -7.82
CA LEU A 191 10.31 -8.12 -8.53
C LEU A 191 10.46 -8.39 -10.03
N CYS A 192 11.45 -7.79 -10.69
CA CYS A 192 11.78 -8.07 -12.09
C CYS A 192 12.08 -9.56 -12.34
N ASN A 193 12.85 -10.20 -11.45
CA ASN A 193 13.21 -11.61 -11.58
C ASN A 193 12.03 -12.54 -11.34
N ILE A 194 11.21 -12.24 -10.33
CA ILE A 194 9.96 -12.96 -10.06
C ILE A 194 9.04 -12.88 -11.26
N GLU A 195 8.83 -11.70 -11.85
CA GLU A 195 7.99 -11.54 -13.04
C GLU A 195 8.49 -12.41 -14.20
N ARG A 196 9.80 -12.37 -14.50
CA ARG A 196 10.40 -13.19 -15.55
C ARG A 196 10.19 -14.68 -15.30
N ARG A 197 10.38 -15.16 -14.07
CA ARG A 197 10.18 -16.56 -13.69
C ARG A 197 8.72 -16.98 -13.78
N LEU A 198 7.80 -16.18 -13.26
CA LEU A 198 6.37 -16.45 -13.37
C LEU A 198 5.91 -16.47 -14.83
N ARG A 199 6.57 -15.69 -15.70
CA ARG A 199 6.37 -15.79 -17.14
C ARG A 199 6.86 -17.12 -17.70
N THR A 200 8.05 -17.61 -17.35
CA THR A 200 8.56 -18.90 -17.87
C THR A 200 7.68 -20.10 -17.52
N VAL A 201 6.99 -20.06 -16.37
CA VAL A 201 6.03 -21.10 -15.94
C VAL A 201 4.58 -20.82 -16.36
N ASN A 202 4.35 -19.84 -17.24
CA ASN A 202 3.03 -19.48 -17.79
C ASN A 202 1.98 -19.04 -16.75
N ILE A 203 2.40 -18.58 -15.57
CA ILE A 203 1.52 -17.90 -14.61
C ILE A 203 1.23 -16.48 -15.08
N ILE A 204 2.23 -15.80 -15.64
CA ILE A 204 2.09 -14.50 -16.30
C ILE A 204 1.99 -14.72 -17.83
N PRO A 205 1.04 -14.07 -18.52
CA PRO A 205 0.84 -14.24 -19.95
C PRO A 205 2.05 -13.79 -20.78
N GLN A 206 2.52 -14.66 -21.67
CA GLN A 206 3.66 -14.37 -22.57
C GLN A 206 3.41 -13.23 -23.55
N LYS A 207 2.14 -12.96 -23.89
CA LYS A 207 1.76 -11.94 -24.89
C LYS A 207 1.77 -10.51 -24.36
N ARG A 208 2.01 -10.31 -23.07
CA ARG A 208 2.02 -8.99 -22.44
C ARG A 208 3.45 -8.48 -22.22
N PRO A 209 3.64 -7.15 -22.26
CA PRO A 209 4.89 -6.55 -21.81
C PRO A 209 5.13 -6.89 -20.33
N LEU A 210 6.41 -6.88 -19.94
CA LEU A 210 6.78 -6.94 -18.53
C LEU A 210 6.40 -5.61 -17.87
N SER A 211 5.84 -5.69 -16.68
CA SER A 211 5.44 -4.54 -15.88
C SER A 211 6.61 -3.96 -15.11
N PHE A 212 7.51 -4.81 -14.59
CA PHE A 212 8.68 -4.39 -13.83
C PHE A 212 9.89 -4.28 -14.75
N VAL A 213 10.39 -3.06 -14.93
CA VAL A 213 11.59 -2.81 -15.74
C VAL A 213 12.82 -2.73 -14.84
N GLU A 214 13.91 -3.37 -15.26
CA GLU A 214 15.19 -3.34 -14.54
C GLU A 214 15.93 -2.01 -14.83
N LYS A 215 15.29 -0.91 -14.44
CA LYS A 215 15.76 0.47 -14.63
C LYS A 215 15.35 1.31 -13.43
N SER A 216 16.22 2.24 -13.07
CA SER A 216 15.87 3.32 -12.14
C SER A 216 15.28 4.51 -12.89
N THR A 217 14.47 5.30 -12.18
CA THR A 217 14.02 6.61 -12.63
C THR A 217 14.42 7.68 -11.61
N TYR A 218 14.55 8.92 -12.08
CA TYR A 218 14.76 10.10 -11.23
C TYR A 218 13.45 10.86 -10.97
N SER A 219 12.31 10.33 -11.43
CA SER A 219 11.00 10.89 -11.14
C SER A 219 10.78 10.93 -9.63
N PHE A 220 10.34 12.09 -9.14
CA PHE A 220 9.89 12.27 -7.78
C PHE A 220 8.37 12.29 -7.77
N ILE A 221 7.76 11.42 -6.96
CA ILE A 221 6.32 11.32 -6.79
C ILE A 221 6.06 11.42 -5.29
N GLU A 222 5.28 12.42 -4.88
CA GLU A 222 4.80 12.51 -3.51
C GLU A 222 3.62 11.57 -3.32
N ASP A 223 3.66 10.82 -2.23
CA ASP A 223 2.67 9.80 -1.87
C ASP A 223 2.91 9.43 -0.38
N ASP A 224 2.08 8.57 0.19
CA ASP A 224 2.04 8.15 1.59
C ASP A 224 3.36 7.64 2.16
N HIS A 225 4.34 7.29 1.32
CA HIS A 225 5.66 6.88 1.77
C HIS A 225 6.51 8.04 2.29
N ILE A 226 6.24 9.30 1.88
CA ILE A 226 7.09 10.45 2.21
C ILE A 226 7.28 10.61 3.73
N PRO A 227 6.24 10.62 4.58
CA PRO A 227 6.42 10.81 6.02
C PRO A 227 7.23 9.69 6.70
N PHE A 228 7.17 8.47 6.16
CA PHE A 228 7.95 7.33 6.65
C PHE A 228 9.40 7.40 6.16
N MET A 229 9.61 7.74 4.88
CA MET A 229 10.91 7.87 4.25
C MET A 229 11.78 8.93 4.93
N GLU A 230 11.21 10.11 5.22
CA GLU A 230 11.89 11.20 5.93
C GLU A 230 12.35 10.80 7.33
N ARG A 231 11.73 9.75 7.91
CA ARG A 231 12.06 9.20 9.23
C ARG A 231 12.89 7.93 9.14
N GLY A 232 13.48 7.64 7.97
CA GLY A 232 14.46 6.58 7.77
C GLY A 232 13.88 5.21 7.40
N VAL A 233 12.58 5.10 7.12
CA VAL A 233 11.98 3.83 6.67
C VAL A 233 12.37 3.56 5.22
N PRO A 234 12.94 2.38 4.88
CA PRO A 234 13.23 2.02 3.50
C PRO A 234 11.95 1.84 2.67
N ILE A 235 11.87 2.48 1.50
CA ILE A 235 10.66 2.50 0.65
C ILE A 235 10.87 1.70 -0.65
N LEU A 236 9.90 0.88 -1.01
CA LEU A 236 9.73 0.29 -2.34
C LEU A 236 8.39 0.74 -2.93
N HIS A 237 8.42 1.72 -3.82
CA HIS A 237 7.22 2.35 -4.36
C HIS A 237 6.77 1.66 -5.65
N ILE A 238 5.64 0.96 -5.58
CA ILE A 238 5.00 0.24 -6.68
C ILE A 238 3.91 1.13 -7.26
N ILE A 239 4.35 2.14 -8.01
CA ILE A 239 3.50 3.08 -8.74
C ILE A 239 3.95 3.16 -10.20
N PRO A 240 3.05 3.05 -11.19
CA PRO A 240 3.43 3.09 -12.59
C PRO A 240 3.93 4.49 -12.99
N ASN A 241 4.83 4.54 -13.98
CA ASN A 241 5.20 5.78 -14.65
C ASN A 241 5.25 5.53 -16.16
N PRO A 242 4.40 6.17 -16.98
CA PRO A 242 3.41 7.19 -16.59
C PRO A 242 2.25 6.66 -15.75
N PHE A 243 1.53 7.55 -15.08
CA PHE A 243 0.26 7.22 -14.40
C PHE A 243 -0.79 6.73 -15.41
N PRO A 244 -1.80 5.95 -14.96
CA PRO A 244 -2.95 5.63 -15.80
C PRO A 244 -3.55 6.90 -16.40
N SER A 245 -3.92 6.89 -17.68
CA SER A 245 -4.48 8.07 -18.36
C SER A 245 -5.81 8.56 -17.78
N VAL A 246 -6.43 7.76 -16.91
CA VAL A 246 -7.67 8.05 -16.21
C VAL A 246 -7.47 8.59 -14.79
N TRP A 247 -6.22 8.69 -14.31
CA TRP A 247 -5.90 9.22 -12.98
C TRP A 247 -6.55 10.58 -12.75
N HIS A 248 -7.21 10.73 -11.60
CA HIS A 248 -8.00 11.90 -11.21
C HIS A 248 -9.08 12.32 -12.22
N THR A 249 -9.61 11.37 -13.00
CA THR A 249 -10.78 11.58 -13.86
C THR A 249 -11.93 10.66 -13.45
N PRO A 250 -13.20 10.99 -13.77
CA PRO A 250 -14.33 10.08 -13.60
C PRO A 250 -14.20 8.74 -14.36
N GLY A 251 -13.28 8.69 -15.33
CA GLY A 251 -12.91 7.49 -16.05
C GLY A 251 -12.21 6.44 -15.18
N ASP A 252 -11.67 6.79 -14.01
CA ASP A 252 -11.08 5.82 -13.07
C ASP A 252 -12.17 5.04 -12.32
N ASN A 253 -12.80 4.12 -13.05
CA ASN A 253 -13.88 3.26 -12.61
C ASN A 253 -13.64 1.81 -13.02
N ALA A 254 -14.58 0.91 -12.72
CA ALA A 254 -14.39 -0.53 -12.95
C ALA A 254 -14.11 -0.92 -14.41
N THR A 255 -14.45 -0.07 -15.40
CA THR A 255 -14.26 -0.39 -16.83
C THR A 255 -12.79 -0.31 -17.28
N VAL A 256 -11.95 0.42 -16.55
CA VAL A 256 -10.51 0.52 -16.85
C VAL A 256 -9.67 -0.57 -16.20
N LEU A 257 -10.28 -1.34 -15.28
CA LEU A 257 -9.57 -2.40 -14.57
C LEU A 257 -9.27 -3.56 -15.50
N ASP A 258 -7.99 -3.82 -15.68
CA ASP A 258 -7.50 -5.01 -16.35
C ASP A 258 -7.19 -6.10 -15.30
N PHE A 259 -8.11 -7.04 -15.14
CA PHE A 259 -7.97 -8.13 -14.17
C PHE A 259 -6.78 -9.06 -14.42
N GLN A 260 -6.28 -9.12 -15.66
CA GLN A 260 -5.11 -9.91 -15.99
C GLN A 260 -3.82 -9.21 -15.49
N THR A 261 -3.74 -7.89 -15.57
CA THR A 261 -2.70 -7.06 -14.94
C THR A 261 -2.79 -7.21 -13.44
N ILE A 262 -3.96 -6.96 -12.84
CA ILE A 262 -4.17 -7.03 -11.38
C ILE A 262 -3.71 -8.39 -10.85
N ARG A 263 -4.12 -9.48 -11.51
CA ARG A 263 -3.69 -10.83 -11.13
C ARG A 263 -2.19 -11.04 -11.30
N SER A 264 -1.60 -10.56 -12.39
CA SER A 264 -0.16 -10.71 -12.64
C SER A 264 0.66 -9.98 -11.58
N VAL A 265 0.34 -8.71 -11.31
CA VAL A 265 1.03 -7.92 -10.27
C VAL A 265 0.80 -8.53 -8.90
N THR A 266 -0.43 -8.92 -8.54
CA THR A 266 -0.72 -9.60 -7.26
C THR A 266 0.13 -10.85 -7.08
N ASN A 267 0.24 -11.71 -8.11
CA ASN A 267 1.04 -12.93 -8.04
C ASN A 267 2.53 -12.61 -7.84
N ILE A 268 3.06 -11.57 -8.49
CA ILE A 268 4.45 -11.13 -8.30
C ILE A 268 4.67 -10.69 -6.85
N LEU A 269 3.76 -9.86 -6.31
CA LEU A 269 3.85 -9.37 -4.94
C LEU A 269 3.70 -10.51 -3.92
N GLN A 270 2.82 -11.49 -4.17
CA GLN A 270 2.68 -12.68 -3.32
C GLN A 270 3.98 -13.49 -3.26
N VAL A 271 4.61 -13.75 -4.40
CA VAL A 271 5.89 -14.47 -4.43
C VAL A 271 6.97 -13.66 -3.75
N PHE A 272 7.01 -12.34 -3.95
CA PHE A 272 7.95 -11.46 -3.25
C PHE A 272 7.78 -11.54 -1.73
N VAL A 273 6.54 -11.47 -1.24
CA VAL A 273 6.24 -11.57 0.19
C VAL A 273 6.70 -12.91 0.76
N CYS A 274 6.41 -14.03 0.08
CA CYS A 274 6.88 -15.34 0.52
C CYS A 274 8.42 -15.38 0.58
N ALA A 275 9.08 -14.99 -0.52
CA ALA A 275 10.53 -14.94 -0.64
C ALA A 275 11.19 -14.09 0.46
N TYR A 276 10.61 -12.93 0.75
CA TYR A 276 11.12 -12.03 1.79
C TYR A 276 11.00 -12.66 3.19
N LEU A 277 9.84 -13.25 3.50
CA LEU A 277 9.58 -13.86 4.80
C LEU A 277 10.39 -15.15 5.03
N ASP A 278 10.70 -15.90 3.97
CA ASP A 278 11.55 -17.09 4.03
C ASP A 278 13.07 -16.75 4.04
N GLY A 279 13.42 -15.47 3.89
CA GLY A 279 14.82 -15.04 3.75
C GLY A 279 15.45 -15.42 2.39
N GLU A 280 14.65 -15.89 1.44
CA GLU A 280 15.08 -16.27 0.09
C GLU A 280 15.12 -15.04 -0.83
N THR A 281 16.10 -14.18 -0.65
CA THR A 281 16.23 -12.96 -1.48
C THR A 281 16.99 -13.17 -2.80
N ARG A 282 17.25 -14.43 -3.19
CA ARG A 282 18.00 -14.83 -4.40
C ARG A 282 17.17 -15.70 -5.35
N ILE A 283 15.91 -15.32 -5.55
CA ILE A 283 15.01 -15.91 -6.54
C ILE A 283 15.19 -15.13 -7.84
#